data_AF-A0A381RRU8-F1
#
_entry.id   AF-A0A381RRU8-F1
#
_cell.length_a   1.000
_cell.length_b   1.000
_cell.length_c   1.000
_cell.angle_alpha   90.00
_cell.angle_beta   90.00
_cell.angle_gamma   90.00
#
_symmetry.space_group_name_H-M   'P 1'
#
loop_
_entity.id
_entity.type
_entity.pdbx_description
1 polymer ?
#
loop_
_entity_poly.entity_id
_entity_poly.type
_entity_poly.pdbx_seq_one_letter_code
_entity_poly.pdbx_strand_id
1 'polypeptide(L)'
;MDTVHTPVTFRLSDGTHLSIHEAALTDFASMTLAHKEDTRFEVDLVPWSNGDKVRTDSEYLTPWRTIQIGNSAGDLIESNLILNCKHSYHADQTGRIGNSA
;
A
#
# COMPACT_ATOMS: atom_id res chain seq x y z
N MET A 1 -8.07 17.68 9.81
CA MET A 1 -8.05 16.52 8.91
C MET A 1 -6.66 15.94 9.03
N ASP A 2 -6.54 14.71 9.55
CA ASP A 2 -5.30 14.19 10.17
C ASP A 2 -4.56 13.13 9.32
N THR A 3 -5.20 12.62 8.26
CA THR A 3 -4.67 11.53 7.42
C THR A 3 -4.97 11.72 5.93
N VAL A 4 -4.20 11.02 5.07
CA VAL A 4 -4.37 10.99 3.60
C VAL A 4 -4.55 9.57 3.09
N HIS A 5 -5.37 9.40 2.05
CA HIS A 5 -5.54 8.12 1.35
C HIS A 5 -4.33 7.79 0.48
N THR A 6 -4.12 6.49 0.24
CA THR A 6 -3.11 6.00 -0.69
C THR A 6 -3.78 5.48 -1.99
N PRO A 7 -3.12 5.54 -3.17
CA PRO A 7 -1.74 5.98 -3.39
C PRO A 7 -1.57 7.47 -3.13
N VAL A 8 -0.55 7.83 -2.35
CA VAL A 8 -0.16 9.23 -2.14
C VAL A 8 1.16 9.48 -2.82
N THR A 9 1.17 10.48 -3.69
CA THR A 9 2.33 10.82 -4.52
C THR A 9 2.90 12.16 -4.10
N PHE A 10 4.22 12.19 -3.91
CA PHE A 10 4.99 13.39 -3.60
C PHE A 10 5.98 13.67 -4.73
N ARG A 11 6.25 14.96 -4.94
CA ARG A 11 7.41 15.42 -5.69
C ARG A 11 8.31 16.17 -4.73
N LEU A 12 9.54 15.69 -4.58
CA LEU A 12 10.55 16.32 -3.74
C LEU A 12 11.15 17.54 -4.46
N SER A 13 11.83 18.39 -3.69
CA SER A 13 12.42 19.64 -4.17
C SER A 13 13.51 19.43 -5.23
N ASP A 14 14.19 18.29 -5.20
CA ASP A 14 15.20 17.89 -6.19
C ASP A 14 14.59 17.31 -7.49
N GLY A 15 13.27 17.17 -7.54
CA GLY A 15 12.56 16.61 -8.68
C GLY A 15 12.27 15.12 -8.59
N THR A 16 12.73 14.41 -7.56
CA THR A 16 12.39 13.00 -7.33
C THR A 16 10.88 12.84 -7.07
N HIS A 17 10.29 11.80 -7.64
CA HIS A 17 8.90 11.43 -7.45
C HIS A 17 8.82 10.19 -6.54
N LEU A 18 7.89 10.23 -5.58
CA LEU A 18 7.68 9.19 -4.58
C LEU A 18 6.19 8.83 -4.55
N SER A 19 5.83 7.55 -4.51
CA SER A 19 4.46 7.10 -4.25
C SER A 19 4.44 6.07 -3.13
N ILE A 20 3.57 6.26 -2.14
CA ILE A 20 3.34 5.29 -1.06
C ILE A 20 1.95 4.69 -1.25
N HIS A 21 1.87 3.36 -1.23
CA HIS A 21 0.62 2.62 -1.36
C HIS A 21 0.70 1.25 -0.66
N GLU A 22 -0.34 0.44 -0.82
CA GLU A 22 -0.41 -0.93 -0.35
C GLU A 22 -0.66 -1.91 -1.51
N ALA A 23 -0.27 -3.17 -1.34
CA ALA A 23 -0.54 -4.25 -2.27
C ALA A 23 -0.90 -5.55 -1.54
N ALA A 24 -1.68 -6.42 -2.20
CA ALA A 24 -2.21 -7.66 -1.62
C ALA A 24 -3.03 -7.44 -0.32
N LEU A 25 -3.91 -6.43 -0.33
CA LEU A 25 -4.85 -6.17 0.78
C LEU A 25 -5.96 -7.23 0.82
N THR A 26 -5.76 -8.27 1.63
CA THR A 26 -6.72 -9.35 1.88
C THR A 26 -6.88 -9.51 3.39
N ASP A 27 -8.13 -9.61 3.87
CA ASP A 27 -8.47 -9.84 5.29
C ASP A 27 -7.74 -8.91 6.29
N PHE A 28 -7.47 -7.67 5.86
CA PHE A 28 -6.78 -6.65 6.65
C PHE A 28 -7.43 -5.28 6.40
N ALA A 29 -7.29 -4.34 7.33
CA ALA A 29 -7.81 -2.99 7.15
C ALA A 29 -6.99 -2.17 6.15
N SER A 30 -7.67 -1.36 5.34
CA SER A 30 -7.01 -0.44 4.41
C SER A 30 -6.18 0.62 5.13
N MET A 31 -5.10 1.05 4.48
CA MET A 31 -4.13 2.00 5.00
C MET A 31 -4.41 3.43 4.56
N THR A 32 -4.44 4.34 5.54
CA THR A 32 -4.18 5.77 5.35
C THR A 32 -2.83 6.15 5.96
N LEU A 33 -2.29 7.31 5.59
CA LEU A 33 -1.08 7.86 6.21
C LEU A 33 -1.41 9.08 7.05
N ALA A 34 -1.06 9.06 8.33
CA ALA A 34 -1.11 10.20 9.22
C ALA A 34 0.22 10.96 9.15
N HIS A 35 0.17 12.27 8.88
CA HIS A 35 1.35 13.12 9.08
C HIS A 35 1.58 13.32 10.58
N LYS A 36 2.83 13.22 11.04
CA LYS A 36 3.17 13.44 12.44
C LYS A 36 3.92 14.76 12.63
N GLU A 37 5.16 14.78 12.20
CA GLU A 37 6.03 15.96 12.22
C GLU A 37 7.03 15.83 11.07
N ASP A 38 7.52 16.97 10.58
CA ASP A 38 8.49 17.03 9.49
C ASP A 38 8.10 16.13 8.30
N THR A 39 8.94 15.16 7.96
CA THR A 39 8.71 14.17 6.90
C THR A 39 8.31 12.80 7.44
N ARG A 40 7.85 12.72 8.70
CA ARG A 40 7.41 11.47 9.33
C ARG A 40 5.92 11.23 9.08
N PHE A 41 5.64 10.09 8.48
CA PHE A 41 4.30 9.55 8.32
C PHE A 41 4.17 8.25 9.10
N GLU A 42 3.00 8.02 9.68
CA GLU A 42 2.64 6.76 10.31
C GLU A 42 1.43 6.14 9.60
N VAL A 43 1.40 4.82 9.60
CA VAL A 43 0.27 4.04 9.10
C VAL A 43 -0.91 4.23 10.06
N ASP A 44 -2.04 4.69 9.52
CA ASP A 44 -3.30 4.71 10.23
C ASP A 44 -4.33 3.84 9.51
N LEU A 45 -4.64 2.70 10.12
CA LEU A 45 -5.59 1.73 9.56
C LEU A 45 -7.02 2.17 9.82
N VAL A 46 -7.86 2.05 8.80
CA VAL A 46 -9.29 2.37 8.88
C VAL A 46 -9.97 1.37 9.83
N PRO A 47 -10.52 1.82 10.97
CA PRO A 47 -11.13 0.92 11.94
C PRO A 47 -12.54 0.48 11.50
N TRP A 48 -12.98 -0.64 12.05
CA TRP A 48 -14.40 -0.99 12.11
C TRP A 48 -15.18 0.02 12.95
N SER A 49 -16.51 -0.01 12.85
CA SER A 49 -17.40 0.92 13.57
C SER A 49 -17.24 0.85 15.10
N ASN A 50 -16.76 -0.27 15.64
CA ASN A 50 -16.47 -0.46 17.05
C ASN A 50 -15.05 -0.04 17.48
N GLY A 51 -14.24 0.47 16.54
CA GLY A 51 -12.87 0.95 16.79
C GLY A 51 -11.76 -0.08 16.55
N ASP A 52 -12.09 -1.35 16.35
CA ASP A 52 -11.07 -2.38 16.08
C ASP A 52 -10.46 -2.18 14.69
N LYS A 53 -9.13 -2.22 14.59
CA LYS A 53 -8.43 -2.04 13.32
C LYS A 53 -8.23 -3.34 12.56
N VAL A 54 -7.91 -4.44 13.25
CA VAL A 54 -7.75 -5.77 12.66
C VAL A 54 -8.14 -6.82 13.69
N ARG A 55 -8.87 -7.85 13.27
CA ARG A 55 -9.12 -9.07 14.04
C ARG A 55 -8.60 -10.26 13.24
N THR A 56 -7.85 -11.13 13.89
CA THR A 56 -7.14 -12.22 13.24
C THR A 56 -6.96 -13.35 14.24
N ASP A 57 -7.12 -14.57 13.75
CA ASP A 57 -7.32 -15.76 14.59
C ASP A 57 -6.04 -16.65 14.66
N SER A 58 -4.95 -16.29 13.96
CA SER A 58 -3.70 -17.07 13.87
C SER A 58 -2.50 -16.25 13.36
N GLU A 59 -1.39 -16.88 12.96
CA GLU A 59 -0.34 -16.21 12.17
C GLU A 59 -0.97 -15.56 10.93
N TYR A 60 -0.73 -14.26 10.74
CA TYR A 60 -1.28 -13.49 9.63
C TYR A 60 -0.18 -12.64 9.01
N LEU A 61 -0.27 -12.45 7.70
CA LEU A 61 0.57 -11.53 6.96
C LEU A 61 -0.17 -10.22 6.79
N THR A 62 0.53 -9.13 7.03
CA THR A 62 -0.01 -7.82 6.69
C THR A 62 0.18 -7.58 5.19
N PRO A 63 -0.66 -6.74 4.54
CA PRO A 63 -0.46 -6.32 3.16
C PRO A 63 0.93 -5.70 2.96
N TRP A 64 1.45 -5.77 1.74
CA TRP A 64 2.70 -5.09 1.41
C TRP A 64 2.51 -3.58 1.54
N ARG A 65 3.46 -2.89 2.19
CA ARG A 65 3.60 -1.44 2.08
C ARG A 65 4.61 -1.16 0.98
N THR A 66 4.19 -0.41 -0.02
CA THR A 66 5.01 -0.17 -1.21
C THR A 66 5.46 1.27 -1.24
N ILE A 67 6.74 1.48 -1.55
CA ILE A 67 7.34 2.78 -1.80
C ILE A 67 7.94 2.74 -3.21
N GLN A 68 7.36 3.49 -4.14
CA GLN A 68 7.89 3.66 -5.49
C GLN A 68 8.67 4.97 -5.55
N ILE A 69 9.89 4.94 -6.10
CA ILE A 69 10.77 6.10 -6.25
C ILE A 69 11.19 6.19 -7.71
N GLY A 70 11.04 7.36 -8.31
CA GLY A 70 11.36 7.63 -9.71
C GLY A 70 11.99 9.00 -9.92
N ASN A 71 12.76 9.14 -10.99
CA ASN A 71 13.32 10.43 -11.41
C ASN A 71 12.27 11.26 -12.19
N SER A 72 11.25 10.60 -12.73
CA SER A 72 10.11 11.22 -13.40
C SER A 72 8.78 10.68 -12.86
N ALA A 73 7.68 11.40 -13.12
CA ALA A 73 6.35 10.88 -12.84
C ALA A 73 6.00 9.64 -13.68
N GLY A 74 6.57 9.52 -14.89
CA GLY A 74 6.39 8.36 -15.77
C GLY A 74 6.94 7.07 -15.14
N ASP A 75 8.10 7.17 -14.47
CA ASP A 75 8.76 6.04 -13.81
C ASP A 75 7.85 5.38 -12.74
N LEU A 76 7.00 6.18 -12.08
CA LEU A 76 6.04 5.66 -11.10
C LEU A 76 4.90 4.87 -11.77
N ILE A 77 4.43 5.32 -12.93
CA ILE A 77 3.33 4.70 -13.69
C ILE A 77 3.80 3.40 -14.34
N GLU A 78 5.03 3.36 -14.86
CA GLU A 78 5.62 2.20 -15.53
C GLU A 78 6.03 1.09 -14.55
N SER A 79 6.00 1.36 -13.25
CA SER A 79 6.39 0.41 -12.21
C SER A 79 5.34 -0.69 -12.02
N ASN A 80 5.80 -1.94 -12.15
CA ASN A 80 4.98 -3.13 -11.88
C ASN A 80 5.01 -3.58 -10.40
N LEU A 81 5.49 -2.73 -9.48
CA LEU A 81 5.74 -3.11 -8.08
C LEU A 81 4.49 -3.68 -7.38
N ILE A 82 3.34 -3.00 -7.51
CA ILE A 82 2.07 -3.44 -6.92
C ILE A 82 1.68 -4.84 -7.40
N LEU A 83 1.81 -5.08 -8.70
CA LEU A 83 1.47 -6.36 -9.33
C LEU A 83 2.44 -7.47 -8.89
N ASN A 84 3.73 -7.17 -8.80
CA ASN A 84 4.75 -8.15 -8.37
C ASN A 84 4.55 -8.57 -6.91
N CYS A 85 4.28 -7.62 -6.01
CA CYS A 85 3.96 -7.92 -4.61
C CYS A 85 2.71 -8.80 -4.48
N LYS A 86 1.69 -8.57 -5.32
CA LYS A 86 0.49 -9.42 -5.36
C LYS A 86 0.81 -10.85 -5.80
N HIS A 87 1.61 -11.04 -6.85
CA HIS A 87 1.97 -12.39 -7.30
C HIS A 87 2.80 -13.16 -6.29
N SER A 88 3.72 -12.50 -5.57
CA SER A 88 4.48 -13.15 -4.48
C SER A 88 3.59 -13.60 -3.32
N TYR A 89 2.52 -12.85 -3.02
CA TYR A 89 1.49 -13.20 -2.03
C TYR A 89 0.52 -14.31 -2.49
N HIS A 90 0.53 -14.68 -3.78
CA HIS A 90 -0.27 -15.80 -4.28
C HIS A 90 0.59 -16.98 -4.73
N ALA A 91 1.90 -16.82 -4.86
CA ALA A 91 2.83 -17.90 -5.16
C ALA A 91 2.95 -18.89 -3.99
N ASP A 92 2.60 -18.47 -2.78
CA ASP A 92 2.42 -19.28 -1.58
C ASP A 92 0.97 -19.83 -1.43
N GLN A 93 -0.01 -19.31 -2.19
CA GLN A 93 -1.42 -19.72 -2.19
C GLN A 93 -1.97 -19.89 -3.62
N THR A 94 -1.57 -20.97 -4.31
CA THR A 94 -1.93 -21.16 -5.73
C THR A 94 -3.41 -21.51 -5.95
N GLY A 95 -4.16 -20.54 -6.48
CA GLY A 95 -5.40 -20.72 -7.25
C GLY A 95 -5.42 -19.73 -8.42
N ARG A 96 -5.23 -20.23 -9.65
CA ARG A 96 -5.11 -19.40 -10.87
C ARG A 96 -6.47 -18.83 -11.26
N ILE A 97 -6.64 -17.52 -11.24
CA ILE A 97 -7.75 -16.86 -11.96
C ILE A 97 -7.31 -16.53 -13.39
N GLY A 98 -7.95 -17.17 -14.37
CA GLY A 98 -7.81 -16.85 -15.78
C GLY A 98 -8.69 -15.65 -16.15
N ASN A 99 -8.17 -14.73 -16.96
CA ASN A 99 -8.94 -13.63 -17.51
C ASN A 99 -9.75 -14.16 -18.72
N SER A 100 -11.07 -14.22 -18.63
CA SER A 100 -11.93 -14.44 -19.80
C SER A 100 -11.94 -13.15 -20.61
N ALA A 101 -11.35 -13.20 -21.80
CA ALA A 101 -11.53 -12.18 -22.83
C ALA A 101 -12.99 -12.14 -23.32
#